data_AF-A0AAX2QGR3-F1
#
_entry.id   AF-A0AAX2QGR3-F1
#
_cell.length_a   1.000
_cell.length_b   1.000
_cell.length_c   1.000
_cell.angle_alpha   90.00
_cell.angle_beta   90.00
_cell.angle_gamma   90.00
#
_symmetry.space_group_name_H-M   'P 1'
#
loop_
_entity.id
_entity.type
_entity.pdbx_description
1 polymer ?
#
loop_
_entity_poly.entity_id
_entity_poly.type
_entity_poly.pdbx_seq_one_letter_code
_entity_poly.pdbx_strand_id
1 'polypeptide(L)'
;MPEPLKNLLHEILVGDMADRIARNTPTFDKSRFMMLATDGLGALELMERSALIRDALFATLPGDFREAAAILTASLPTAGRPGLSGWMLLPVNQFIAARGLDHFDLGLDLLKALTPHFTAEFGIRPFIHRDQQRALAIISG
;
A
#
# COMPACT_ATOMS: atom_id res chain seq x y z
N MET A 1 -5.61 -29.24 7.53
CA MET A 1 -5.14 -28.08 8.32
C MET A 1 -5.53 -26.83 7.55
N PRO A 2 -5.95 -25.74 8.19
CA PRO A 2 -6.19 -24.48 7.50
C PRO A 2 -4.90 -23.92 6.90
N GLU A 3 -5.02 -23.22 5.79
CA GLU A 3 -3.92 -22.52 5.11
C GLU A 3 -3.36 -21.40 6.01
N PRO A 4 -2.03 -21.26 6.20
CA PRO A 4 -1.46 -20.18 7.00
C PRO A 4 -1.79 -18.78 6.47
N LEU A 5 -2.17 -17.86 7.35
CA LEU A 5 -2.60 -16.50 6.99
C LEU A 5 -1.54 -15.72 6.18
N LYS A 6 -0.25 -15.95 6.46
CA LYS A 6 0.88 -15.33 5.73
C LYS A 6 0.85 -15.61 4.23
N ASN A 7 0.25 -16.73 3.83
CA ASN A 7 0.15 -17.13 2.42
C ASN A 7 -0.90 -16.33 1.64
N LEU A 8 -1.67 -15.45 2.30
CA LEU A 8 -2.47 -14.43 1.58
C LEU A 8 -1.59 -13.36 0.91
N LEU A 9 -0.34 -13.19 1.36
CA LEU A 9 0.69 -12.42 0.67
C LEU A 9 1.61 -13.38 -0.11
N HIS A 10 1.10 -13.92 -1.22
CA HIS A 10 1.81 -14.85 -2.11
C HIS A 10 2.23 -14.16 -3.42
N GLU A 11 3.14 -14.77 -4.17
CA GLU A 11 3.71 -14.20 -5.42
C GLU A 11 2.65 -13.82 -6.46
N ILE A 12 1.58 -14.61 -6.62
CA ILE A 12 0.48 -14.28 -7.55
C ILE A 12 -0.20 -12.95 -7.17
N LEU A 13 -0.39 -12.67 -5.87
CA LEU A 13 -1.00 -11.43 -5.40
C LEU A 13 -0.05 -10.24 -5.65
N VAL A 14 1.26 -10.46 -5.51
CA VAL A 14 2.27 -9.46 -5.86
C VAL A 14 2.24 -9.17 -7.36
N GLY A 15 2.09 -10.19 -8.21
CA GLY A 15 1.90 -10.04 -9.66
C GLY A 15 0.67 -9.20 -10.01
N ASP A 16 -0.48 -9.54 -9.42
CA ASP A 16 -1.72 -8.81 -9.61
C ASP A 16 -1.61 -7.35 -9.13
N MET A 17 -0.87 -7.11 -8.05
CA MET A 17 -0.58 -5.78 -7.54
C MET A 17 0.30 -4.98 -8.52
N ALA A 18 1.34 -5.60 -9.08
CA ALA A 18 2.20 -4.99 -10.09
C ALA A 18 1.39 -4.57 -11.33
N ASP A 19 0.49 -5.44 -11.80
CA ASP A 19 -0.40 -5.16 -12.93
C ASP A 19 -1.34 -3.98 -12.67
N ARG A 20 -1.92 -3.91 -11.45
CA ARG A 20 -2.82 -2.82 -11.05
C ARG A 20 -2.11 -1.48 -11.00
N ILE A 21 -0.89 -1.45 -10.47
CA ILE A 21 -0.07 -0.23 -10.37
C ILE A 21 0.38 0.22 -11.76
N ALA A 22 0.94 -0.68 -12.57
CA ALA A 22 1.47 -0.37 -13.89
C ALA A 22 0.43 0.24 -14.85
N ARG A 23 -0.86 -0.11 -14.70
CA ARG A 23 -1.95 0.51 -15.48
C ARG A 23 -2.07 2.02 -15.29
N ASN A 24 -1.57 2.57 -14.19
CA ASN A 24 -1.65 3.99 -13.87
C ASN A 24 -0.28 4.70 -13.91
N THR A 25 0.79 3.97 -14.25
CA THR A 25 2.15 4.52 -14.38
C THR A 25 2.97 3.68 -15.37
N PRO A 26 3.08 4.11 -16.64
CA PRO A 26 3.81 3.38 -17.67
C PRO A 26 5.30 3.18 -17.36
N THR A 27 5.87 4.01 -16.50
CA THR A 27 7.27 3.95 -16.08
C THR A 27 7.52 2.99 -14.91
N PHE A 28 6.47 2.36 -14.37
CA PHE A 28 6.62 1.40 -13.27
C PHE A 28 7.32 0.13 -13.73
N ASP A 29 8.51 -0.09 -13.20
CA ASP A 29 9.32 -1.28 -13.46
C ASP A 29 8.74 -2.49 -12.72
N LYS A 30 7.76 -3.13 -13.37
CA LYS A 30 7.09 -4.34 -12.85
C LYS A 30 8.08 -5.46 -12.55
N SER A 31 9.08 -5.65 -13.41
CA SER A 31 10.04 -6.74 -13.26
C SER A 31 10.90 -6.53 -12.02
N ARG A 32 11.39 -5.30 -11.80
CA ARG A 32 12.11 -4.94 -10.57
C ARG A 32 11.23 -5.04 -9.34
N PHE A 33 9.97 -4.59 -9.41
CA PHE A 33 9.04 -4.71 -8.29
C PHE A 33 8.80 -6.17 -7.91
N MET A 34 8.51 -7.03 -8.89
CA MET A 34 8.31 -8.46 -8.66
C MET A 34 9.53 -9.09 -8.02
N MET A 35 10.71 -8.89 -8.61
CA MET A 35 11.97 -9.43 -8.09
C MET A 35 12.19 -9.05 -6.62
N LEU A 36 12.04 -7.76 -6.28
CA LEU A 36 12.24 -7.29 -4.91
C LEU A 36 11.16 -7.77 -3.94
N ALA A 37 9.91 -7.82 -4.39
CA ALA A 37 8.76 -8.16 -3.54
C ALA A 37 8.62 -9.66 -3.29
N THR A 38 9.28 -10.52 -4.08
CA THR A 38 9.21 -11.98 -3.94
C THR A 38 10.51 -12.62 -3.48
N ASP A 39 11.64 -11.90 -3.45
CA ASP A 39 12.92 -12.43 -2.98
C ASP A 39 12.84 -12.85 -1.51
N GLY A 40 13.08 -14.14 -1.22
CA GLY A 40 12.98 -14.71 0.12
C GLY A 40 11.57 -14.77 0.73
N LEU A 41 10.51 -14.40 0.00
CA LEU A 41 9.13 -14.26 0.51
C LEU A 41 8.63 -15.51 1.26
N GLY A 42 8.99 -16.70 0.76
CA GLY A 42 8.57 -17.98 1.35
C GLY A 42 9.01 -18.19 2.80
N ALA A 43 10.17 -17.63 3.19
CA ALA A 43 10.73 -17.77 4.53
C ALA A 43 10.13 -16.80 5.56
N LEU A 44 9.41 -15.78 5.12
CA LEU A 44 8.90 -14.69 5.95
C LEU A 44 7.54 -14.98 6.57
N GLU A 45 7.27 -14.41 7.74
CA GLU A 45 5.96 -14.32 8.37
C GLU A 45 5.12 -13.16 7.82
N LEU A 46 3.82 -13.11 8.14
CA LEU A 46 2.86 -12.20 7.50
C LEU A 46 3.32 -10.73 7.45
N MET A 47 3.75 -10.17 8.58
CA MET A 47 4.13 -8.75 8.65
C MET A 47 5.46 -8.47 7.96
N GLU A 48 6.37 -9.44 7.93
CA GLU A 48 7.63 -9.36 7.21
C GLU A 48 7.41 -9.41 5.70
N ARG A 49 6.49 -10.28 5.23
CA ARG A 49 6.06 -10.28 3.82
C ARG A 49 5.48 -8.93 3.40
N SER A 50 4.63 -8.34 4.23
CA SER A 50 4.10 -6.99 3.98
C SER A 50 5.23 -5.95 3.91
N ALA A 51 6.20 -6.01 4.84
CA ALA A 51 7.32 -5.09 4.86
C ALA A 51 8.22 -5.24 3.60
N LEU A 52 8.46 -6.46 3.15
CA LEU A 52 9.19 -6.74 1.91
C LEU A 52 8.48 -6.10 0.69
N ILE A 53 7.17 -6.29 0.56
CA ILE A 53 6.39 -5.70 -0.54
C ILE A 53 6.36 -4.17 -0.44
N ARG A 54 6.27 -3.61 0.77
CA ARG A 54 6.40 -2.16 1.02
C ARG A 54 7.77 -1.64 0.55
N ASP A 55 8.85 -2.36 0.84
CA ASP A 55 10.19 -1.93 0.45
C ASP A 55 10.40 -2.00 -1.06
N ALA A 56 9.81 -3.01 -1.71
CA ALA A 56 9.72 -3.05 -3.16
C ALA A 56 8.95 -1.84 -3.72
N LEU A 57 7.82 -1.42 -3.11
CA LEU A 57 7.12 -0.19 -3.49
C LEU A 57 8.01 1.05 -3.31
N PHE A 58 8.78 1.15 -2.23
CA PHE A 58 9.71 2.28 -2.05
C PHE A 58 10.77 2.36 -3.14
N ALA A 59 11.22 1.22 -3.64
CA ALA A 59 12.23 1.11 -4.67
C ALA A 59 11.72 1.32 -6.09
N THR A 60 10.40 1.25 -6.33
CA THR A 60 9.82 1.28 -7.68
C THR A 60 8.77 2.35 -7.93
N LEU A 61 8.20 2.96 -6.88
CA LEU A 61 7.39 4.16 -7.00
C LEU A 61 8.25 5.43 -7.01
N PRO A 62 7.74 6.56 -7.54
CA PRO A 62 8.42 7.84 -7.50
C PRO A 62 8.91 8.23 -6.09
N GLY A 63 10.03 8.96 -6.03
CA GLY A 63 10.58 9.48 -4.79
C GLY A 63 9.70 10.57 -4.15
N ASP A 64 9.03 11.38 -4.98
CA ASP A 64 8.02 12.33 -4.51
C ASP A 64 6.76 11.57 -4.06
N PHE A 65 6.38 11.75 -2.80
CA PHE A 65 5.20 11.11 -2.24
C PHE A 65 3.90 11.56 -2.90
N ARG A 66 3.81 12.79 -3.40
CA ARG A 66 2.61 13.29 -4.09
C ARG A 66 2.33 12.50 -5.36
N GLU A 67 3.38 12.23 -6.13
CA GLU A 67 3.30 11.41 -7.34
C GLU A 67 2.96 9.96 -7.02
N ALA A 68 3.65 9.38 -6.02
CA ALA A 68 3.36 8.03 -5.55
C ALA A 68 1.92 7.88 -5.03
N ALA A 69 1.43 8.86 -4.26
CA ALA A 69 0.07 8.88 -3.75
C ALA A 69 -0.96 8.98 -4.87
N ALA A 70 -0.73 9.81 -5.90
CA ALA A 70 -1.61 9.90 -7.06
C ALA A 70 -1.71 8.56 -7.81
N ILE A 71 -0.58 7.86 -7.99
CA ILE A 71 -0.55 6.52 -8.60
C ILE A 71 -1.33 5.50 -7.76
N LEU A 72 -1.12 5.50 -6.44
CA LEU A 72 -1.79 4.57 -5.53
C LEU A 72 -3.30 4.82 -5.48
N THR A 73 -3.74 6.09 -5.41
CA THR A 73 -5.15 6.48 -5.51
C THR A 73 -5.75 5.99 -6.83
N ALA A 74 -5.09 6.25 -7.96
CA ALA A 74 -5.56 5.82 -9.28
C ALA A 74 -5.60 4.29 -9.43
N SER A 75 -4.85 3.57 -8.59
CA SER A 75 -4.80 2.11 -8.55
C SER A 75 -5.86 1.50 -7.64
N LEU A 76 -6.60 2.28 -6.85
CA LEU A 76 -7.74 1.79 -6.07
C LEU A 76 -8.93 1.39 -6.96
N PRO A 77 -9.82 0.51 -6.49
CA PRO A 77 -11.02 0.11 -7.23
C PRO A 77 -11.92 1.30 -7.56
N THR A 78 -12.47 1.31 -8.76
CA THR A 78 -13.51 2.25 -9.20
C THR A 78 -14.70 1.49 -9.74
N ALA A 79 -15.84 2.16 -9.96
CA ALA A 79 -17.01 1.53 -10.56
C ALA A 79 -16.63 0.80 -11.86
N GLY A 80 -16.86 -0.51 -11.92
CA GLY A 80 -16.57 -1.34 -13.09
C GLY A 80 -15.09 -1.67 -13.35
N ARG A 81 -14.16 -1.25 -12.49
CA ARG A 81 -12.73 -1.56 -12.67
C ARG A 81 -12.10 -2.07 -11.36
N PRO A 82 -11.62 -3.32 -11.31
CA PRO A 82 -10.96 -3.84 -10.13
C PRO A 82 -9.59 -3.14 -9.94
N GLY A 83 -9.30 -2.73 -8.71
CA GLY A 83 -8.06 -2.07 -8.29
C GLY A 83 -7.39 -2.78 -7.12
N LEU A 84 -6.45 -2.13 -6.44
CA LEU A 84 -5.79 -2.66 -5.25
C LEU A 84 -6.83 -2.83 -4.13
N SER A 85 -7.04 -4.06 -3.66
CA SER A 85 -8.01 -4.36 -2.61
C SER A 85 -7.55 -5.51 -1.73
N GLY A 86 -8.19 -5.67 -0.57
CA GLY A 86 -7.87 -6.73 0.39
C GLY A 86 -6.40 -6.69 0.82
N TRP A 87 -5.75 -7.85 0.82
CA TRP A 87 -4.38 -8.00 1.32
C TRP A 87 -3.32 -7.23 0.54
N MET A 88 -3.61 -6.80 -0.71
CA MET A 88 -2.73 -5.89 -1.45
C MET A 88 -2.53 -4.55 -0.74
N LEU A 89 -3.47 -4.16 0.12
CA LEU A 89 -3.48 -2.86 0.78
C LEU A 89 -2.77 -2.84 2.14
N LEU A 90 -2.37 -3.99 2.69
CA LEU A 90 -1.55 -4.06 3.89
C LEU A 90 -0.14 -3.45 3.68
N PRO A 91 0.62 -3.79 2.63
CA PRO A 91 1.90 -3.12 2.35
C PRO A 91 1.71 -1.65 1.93
N VAL A 92 0.62 -1.32 1.24
CA VAL A 92 0.30 0.08 0.86
C VAL A 92 0.05 0.94 2.10
N ASN A 93 -0.63 0.41 3.13
CA ASN A 93 -0.78 1.07 4.43
C ASN A 93 0.56 1.45 5.03
N GLN A 94 1.48 0.49 5.08
CA GLN A 94 2.81 0.69 5.66
C GLN A 94 3.63 1.68 4.85
N PHE A 95 3.48 1.67 3.52
CA PHE A 95 4.11 2.65 2.63
C PHE A 95 3.63 4.08 2.96
N ILE A 96 2.32 4.29 3.09
CA ILE A 96 1.75 5.60 3.41
C ILE A 96 2.17 6.06 4.81
N ALA A 97 2.17 5.17 5.81
CA ALA A 97 2.67 5.48 7.15
C ALA A 97 4.12 5.98 7.15
N ALA A 98 4.98 5.39 6.32
CA ALA A 98 6.41 5.70 6.33
C ALA A 98 6.80 6.87 5.40
N ARG A 99 6.04 7.18 4.34
CA ARG A 99 6.32 8.32 3.43
C ARG A 99 5.35 9.49 3.52
N GLY A 100 4.17 9.29 4.09
CA GLY A 100 3.10 10.29 4.06
C GLY A 100 3.13 11.31 5.20
N LEU A 101 3.97 11.14 6.22
CA LEU A 101 3.95 11.99 7.41
C LEU A 101 4.24 13.47 7.14
N ASP A 102 5.11 13.78 6.16
CA ASP A 102 5.41 15.16 5.75
C ASP A 102 4.38 15.72 4.76
N HIS A 103 3.45 14.88 4.31
CA HIS A 103 2.31 15.22 3.45
C HIS A 103 1.00 14.89 4.17
N PHE A 104 0.88 15.35 5.41
CA PHE A 104 -0.10 14.90 6.40
C PHE A 104 -1.54 14.70 5.85
N ASP A 105 -2.14 15.74 5.27
CA ASP A 105 -3.52 15.68 4.76
C ASP A 105 -3.64 14.70 3.60
N LEU A 106 -2.71 14.76 2.64
CA LEU A 106 -2.69 13.85 1.49
C LEU A 106 -2.52 12.38 1.93
N GLY A 107 -1.67 12.13 2.92
CA GLY A 107 -1.48 10.80 3.49
C GLY A 107 -2.77 10.27 4.13
N LEU A 108 -3.46 11.09 4.92
CA LEU A 108 -4.74 10.73 5.54
C LEU A 108 -5.88 10.58 4.52
N ASP A 109 -5.95 11.44 3.50
CA ASP A 109 -6.92 11.34 2.43
C ASP A 109 -6.75 10.03 1.65
N LEU A 110 -5.51 9.63 1.36
CA LEU A 110 -5.23 8.35 0.73
C LEU A 110 -5.59 7.16 1.64
N LEU A 111 -5.29 7.22 2.95
CA LEU A 111 -5.73 6.20 3.90
C LEU A 111 -7.26 6.10 3.99
N LYS A 112 -7.96 7.25 3.94
CA LYS A 112 -9.42 7.32 3.89
C LYS A 112 -9.97 6.69 2.61
N ALA A 113 -9.40 7.00 1.44
CA ALA A 113 -9.78 6.42 0.17
C ALA A 113 -9.51 4.90 0.09
N LEU A 114 -8.46 4.42 0.74
CA LEU A 114 -8.09 3.01 0.82
C LEU A 114 -9.06 2.19 1.69
N THR A 115 -9.54 2.79 2.79
CA THR A 115 -10.31 2.08 3.85
C THR A 115 -11.52 1.29 3.35
N PRO A 116 -12.37 1.78 2.42
CA PRO A 116 -13.49 0.99 1.88
C PRO A 116 -13.08 -0.32 1.19
N HIS A 117 -11.81 -0.49 0.83
CA HIS A 117 -11.29 -1.65 0.12
C HIS A 117 -10.46 -2.59 1.01
N PHE A 118 -10.15 -2.17 2.25
CA PHE A 118 -9.47 -2.95 3.29
C PHE A 118 -9.58 -2.24 4.67
N THR A 119 -8.46 -1.84 5.27
CA THR A 119 -8.37 -1.11 6.54
C THR A 119 -7.16 -0.18 6.50
N ALA A 120 -7.26 0.99 7.13
CA ALA A 120 -6.16 1.94 7.33
C ALA A 120 -5.55 1.90 8.75
N GLU A 121 -5.94 0.92 9.58
CA GLU A 121 -5.68 0.94 11.03
C GLU A 121 -4.19 0.92 11.42
N PHE A 122 -3.32 0.43 10.53
CA PHE A 122 -1.88 0.43 10.73
C PHE A 122 -1.26 1.73 10.19
N GLY A 123 -1.77 2.20 9.05
CA GLY A 123 -1.30 3.42 8.37
C GLY A 123 -1.58 4.70 9.16
N ILE A 124 -2.69 4.76 9.90
CA ILE A 124 -3.15 5.99 10.57
C ILE A 124 -2.40 6.32 11.87
N ARG A 125 -1.85 5.32 12.56
CA ARG A 125 -1.26 5.50 13.91
C ARG A 125 -0.12 6.51 13.94
N PRO A 126 0.82 6.52 12.98
CA PRO A 126 1.87 7.53 12.93
C PRO A 126 1.33 8.96 12.75
N PHE A 127 0.24 9.14 12.00
CA PHE A 127 -0.40 10.45 11.82
C PHE A 127 -1.05 10.93 13.12
N ILE A 128 -1.77 10.05 13.82
CA ILE A 128 -2.35 10.36 15.14
C ILE A 128 -1.25 10.71 16.15
N HIS A 129 -0.13 9.98 16.12
CA HIS A 129 1.00 10.27 17.01
C HIS A 129 1.65 11.63 16.70
N ARG A 130 1.73 12.01 15.42
CA ARG A 130 2.30 13.29 14.99
C ARG A 130 1.37 14.47 15.31
N ASP A 131 0.08 14.34 15.06
CA ASP A 131 -0.92 15.37 15.36
C ASP A 131 -2.32 14.73 15.50
N GLN A 132 -2.69 14.40 16.74
CA GLN A 132 -3.95 13.73 17.03
C GLN A 132 -5.16 14.59 16.68
N GLN A 133 -5.14 15.89 16.99
CA GLN A 133 -6.28 16.77 16.76
C GLN A 133 -6.57 16.90 15.26
N ARG A 134 -5.53 17.14 14.45
CA ARG A 134 -5.66 17.23 13.00
C ARG A 134 -6.09 15.90 12.38
N ALA A 135 -5.51 14.79 12.81
CA ALA A 135 -5.90 13.46 12.31
C ALA A 135 -7.38 13.15 12.58
N LEU A 136 -7.85 13.40 13.81
CA LEU A 136 -9.24 13.17 14.20
C LEU A 136 -10.21 14.04 13.41
N ALA A 137 -9.85 15.31 13.13
CA ALA A 137 -10.68 16.20 12.33
C ALA A 137 -10.91 15.70 10.90
N ILE A 138 -9.90 15.05 10.28
CA ILE A 138 -10.00 14.53 8.91
C ILE A 138 -10.81 13.23 8.82
N ILE A 139 -10.67 12.35 9.81
CA ILE A 139 -11.31 11.02 9.77
C ILE A 139 -12.72 10.98 10.38
N SER A 140 -13.08 12.00 11.15
CA SER A 140 -14.41 12.09 11.81
C SER A 140 -15.47 12.77 10.92
N GLY A 141 -15.04 13.43 9.83
CA GLY A 141 -15.93 13.99 8.80
C GLY A 141 -16.14 13.02 7.64
#